data_AF-A0A167IXT6-F1
#
_entry.id   AF-A0A167IXT6-F1
#
_cell.length_a   1.000
_cell.length_b   1.000
_cell.length_c   1.000
_cell.angle_alpha   90.00
_cell.angle_beta   90.00
_cell.angle_gamma   90.00
#
_symmetry.space_group_name_H-M   'P 1'
#
loop_
_entity.id
_entity.type
_entity.pdbx_description
1 polymer ?
#
loop_
_entity_poly.entity_id
_entity_poly.type
_entity_poly.pdbx_seq_one_letter_code
_entity_poly.pdbx_strand_id
1 'polypeptide(L)'
;MSIKTTLSIVAVATILSGCEATYDQAKADKDIFNAARLLKKGVTPGRIDYNLNRVIEYCNQIQNNECLVVAHKYYGHFYVSPLLTKHKKFFSLWGFHDPGGTYENRYQHATEHILKALSYNGSEVNYDLQTQLYMSLSTAYYALGEKDKECEALANALLARTKLYPEGNEPIEHLPFNVNRMSEFIKHEQKRVGCAKVLPVK
;
A
#
# COMPACT_ATOMS: atom_id res chain seq x y z
N MET A 1 8.85 11.31 -78.72
CA MET A 1 9.42 11.36 -77.35
C MET A 1 8.30 10.95 -76.39
N SER A 2 8.43 9.78 -75.76
CA SER A 2 7.40 9.16 -74.91
C SER A 2 7.69 9.48 -73.44
N ILE A 3 6.72 10.06 -72.73
CA ILE A 3 6.80 10.33 -71.29
C ILE A 3 6.20 9.13 -70.57
N LYS A 4 7.03 8.39 -69.81
CA LYS A 4 6.59 7.29 -68.95
C LYS A 4 6.19 7.84 -67.59
N THR A 5 4.92 7.71 -67.24
CA THR A 5 4.36 7.96 -65.89
C THR A 5 4.61 6.74 -65.02
N THR A 6 5.39 6.90 -63.94
CA THR A 6 5.54 5.89 -62.88
C THR A 6 4.50 6.15 -61.79
N LEU A 7 3.57 5.21 -61.63
CA LEU A 7 2.52 5.18 -60.61
C LEU A 7 3.10 4.55 -59.33
N SER A 8 3.31 5.34 -58.27
CA SER A 8 3.68 4.81 -56.95
C SER A 8 2.43 4.40 -56.18
N ILE A 9 2.30 3.10 -55.91
CA ILE A 9 1.26 2.52 -55.05
C ILE A 9 1.69 2.73 -53.60
N VAL A 10 0.97 3.60 -52.88
CA VAL A 10 1.10 3.74 -51.42
C VAL A 10 0.28 2.62 -50.78
N ALA A 11 0.97 1.61 -50.25
CA ALA A 11 0.36 0.60 -49.41
C ALA A 11 0.09 1.20 -48.02
N VAL A 12 -1.16 1.56 -47.75
CA VAL A 12 -1.61 1.95 -46.42
C VAL A 12 -1.80 0.66 -45.62
N ALA A 13 -0.82 0.33 -44.78
CA ALA A 13 -0.95 -0.72 -43.78
C ALA A 13 -1.84 -0.20 -42.63
N THR A 14 -3.11 -0.58 -42.64
CA THR A 14 -3.99 -0.41 -41.48
C THR A 14 -3.58 -1.41 -40.40
N ILE A 15 -2.85 -0.92 -39.41
CA ILE A 15 -2.57 -1.67 -38.18
C ILE A 15 -3.91 -1.81 -37.46
N LEU A 16 -4.51 -3.00 -37.52
CA LEU A 16 -5.60 -3.39 -36.65
C LEU A 16 -5.04 -3.44 -35.22
N SER A 17 -5.24 -2.38 -34.45
CA SER A 17 -5.06 -2.42 -33.00
C SER A 17 -6.09 -3.41 -32.46
N GLY A 18 -5.65 -4.62 -32.14
CA GLY A 18 -6.47 -5.55 -31.36
C GLY A 18 -6.95 -4.84 -30.10
N CYS A 19 -8.23 -5.02 -29.76
CA CYS A 19 -8.77 -4.59 -28.48
C CYS A 19 -8.09 -5.37 -27.36
N GLU A 20 -6.89 -4.94 -26.93
CA GLU A 20 -6.51 -5.11 -25.54
C GLU A 20 -7.57 -4.37 -24.73
N ALA A 21 -8.28 -5.09 -23.88
CA ALA A 21 -9.15 -4.46 -22.89
C ALA A 21 -8.27 -3.52 -22.07
N THR A 22 -8.34 -2.22 -22.35
CA THR A 22 -7.49 -1.21 -21.72
C THR A 22 -7.77 -1.26 -20.23
N TYR A 23 -6.74 -1.49 -19.42
CA TYR A 23 -6.88 -1.40 -17.98
C TYR A 23 -7.22 0.05 -17.63
N ASP A 24 -8.38 0.25 -17.03
CA ASP A 24 -8.96 1.58 -16.79
C ASP A 24 -9.22 1.81 -15.29
N GLN A 25 -9.72 3.01 -14.97
CA GLN A 25 -9.99 3.40 -13.59
C GLN A 25 -10.99 2.46 -12.92
N ALA A 26 -12.08 2.10 -13.60
CA ALA A 26 -13.11 1.23 -13.06
C ALA A 26 -12.54 -0.16 -12.71
N LYS A 27 -11.63 -0.67 -13.52
CA LYS A 27 -10.93 -1.92 -13.27
C LYS A 27 -9.93 -1.79 -12.12
N ALA A 28 -9.18 -0.69 -12.04
CA ALA A 28 -8.28 -0.42 -10.93
C ALA A 28 -9.03 -0.36 -9.59
N ASP A 29 -10.14 0.39 -9.53
CA ASP A 29 -10.98 0.51 -8.34
C ASP A 29 -11.52 -0.85 -7.89
N LYS A 30 -11.97 -1.67 -8.85
CA LYS A 30 -12.43 -3.04 -8.60
C LYS A 30 -11.30 -3.93 -8.06
N ASP A 31 -10.09 -3.80 -8.57
CA ASP A 31 -8.96 -4.63 -8.15
C ASP A 31 -8.44 -4.22 -6.76
N ILE A 32 -8.44 -2.92 -6.42
CA ILE A 32 -8.23 -2.41 -5.05
C ILE A 32 -9.30 -2.98 -4.10
N PHE A 33 -10.58 -2.84 -4.44
CA PHE A 33 -11.68 -3.33 -3.60
C PHE A 33 -11.56 -4.85 -3.36
N ASN A 34 -11.23 -5.60 -4.41
CA ASN A 34 -10.99 -7.03 -4.29
C ASN A 34 -9.79 -7.35 -3.40
N ALA A 35 -8.66 -6.64 -3.56
CA ALA A 35 -7.49 -6.84 -2.71
C ALA A 35 -7.82 -6.59 -1.23
N ALA A 36 -8.50 -5.48 -0.92
CA ALA A 36 -8.95 -5.16 0.43
C ALA A 36 -9.86 -6.26 1.02
N ARG A 37 -10.83 -6.73 0.24
CA ARG A 37 -11.75 -7.80 0.65
C ARG A 37 -11.02 -9.12 0.89
N LEU A 38 -10.07 -9.49 0.03
CA LEU A 38 -9.32 -10.73 0.15
C LEU A 38 -8.34 -10.68 1.33
N LEU A 39 -7.70 -9.53 1.57
CA LEU A 39 -6.89 -9.28 2.76
C LEU A 39 -7.70 -9.47 4.04
N LYS A 40 -8.88 -8.86 4.12
CA LYS A 40 -9.78 -9.02 5.27
C LYS A 40 -10.20 -10.47 5.49
N LYS A 41 -10.42 -11.23 4.41
CA LYS A 41 -10.74 -12.67 4.49
C LYS A 41 -9.53 -13.55 4.81
N GLY A 42 -8.31 -13.05 4.67
CA GLY A 42 -7.09 -13.82 4.86
C GLY A 42 -6.94 -14.96 3.85
N VAL A 43 -7.24 -14.70 2.57
CA VAL A 43 -7.18 -15.74 1.51
C VAL A 43 -6.52 -15.21 0.23
N THR A 44 -6.02 -16.15 -0.59
CA THR A 44 -5.54 -15.91 -1.97
C THR A 44 -4.47 -14.81 -2.11
N PRO A 45 -3.33 -14.90 -1.40
CA PRO A 45 -2.31 -13.85 -1.42
C PRO A 45 -1.75 -13.55 -2.81
N GLY A 46 -1.62 -14.56 -3.70
CA GLY A 46 -1.17 -14.32 -5.07
C GLY A 46 -2.11 -13.42 -5.89
N ARG A 47 -3.42 -13.45 -5.61
CA ARG A 47 -4.38 -12.56 -6.28
C ARG A 47 -4.37 -11.15 -5.70
N ILE A 48 -4.09 -11.01 -4.42
CA ILE A 48 -3.88 -9.71 -3.78
C ILE A 48 -2.65 -9.03 -4.39
N ASP A 49 -1.53 -9.75 -4.39
CA ASP A 49 -0.26 -9.35 -5.01
C ASP A 49 -0.45 -8.88 -6.47
N TYR A 50 -0.96 -9.76 -7.33
CA TYR A 50 -1.21 -9.46 -8.74
C TYR A 50 -2.09 -8.22 -8.95
N ASN A 51 -3.20 -8.12 -8.21
CA ASN A 51 -4.11 -7.00 -8.33
C ASN A 51 -3.44 -5.68 -7.92
N LEU A 52 -2.73 -5.67 -6.79
CA LEU A 52 -2.11 -4.44 -6.28
C LEU A 52 -0.96 -3.98 -7.18
N ASN A 53 -0.15 -4.89 -7.72
CA ASN A 53 0.91 -4.53 -8.66
C ASN A 53 0.35 -3.84 -9.91
N ARG A 54 -0.69 -4.42 -10.52
CA ARG A 54 -1.35 -3.84 -11.71
C ARG A 54 -2.00 -2.48 -11.44
N VAL A 55 -2.59 -2.32 -10.25
CA VAL A 55 -3.12 -1.02 -9.83
C VAL A 55 -1.98 0.00 -9.77
N ILE A 56 -0.85 -0.31 -9.13
CA ILE A 56 0.29 0.61 -9.04
C ILE A 56 0.82 0.98 -10.44
N GLU A 57 1.00 0.00 -11.34
CA GLU A 57 1.41 0.23 -12.72
C GLU A 57 0.48 1.24 -13.42
N TYR A 58 -0.83 1.02 -13.33
CA TYR A 58 -1.82 1.92 -13.91
C TYR A 58 -1.81 3.31 -13.26
N CYS A 59 -1.81 3.39 -11.93
CA CYS A 59 -1.80 4.68 -11.22
C CYS A 59 -0.55 5.51 -11.60
N ASN A 60 0.60 4.86 -11.81
CA ASN A 60 1.82 5.50 -12.32
C ASN A 60 1.64 6.00 -13.76
N GLN A 61 1.05 5.21 -14.64
CA GLN A 61 0.80 5.60 -16.04
C GLN A 61 -0.06 6.87 -16.14
N ILE A 62 -1.10 6.97 -15.30
CA ILE A 62 -1.99 8.14 -15.29
C ILE A 62 -1.53 9.24 -14.33
N GLN A 63 -0.37 9.08 -13.68
CA GLN A 63 0.20 10.02 -12.70
C GLN A 63 -0.79 10.44 -11.60
N ASN A 64 -1.60 9.49 -11.11
CA ASN A 64 -2.62 9.76 -10.12
C ASN A 64 -2.11 9.41 -8.71
N ASN A 65 -1.74 10.44 -7.95
CA ASN A 65 -1.23 10.29 -6.59
C ASN A 65 -2.28 9.69 -5.62
N GLU A 66 -3.56 10.04 -5.75
CA GLU A 66 -4.61 9.49 -4.89
C GLU A 66 -4.78 7.98 -5.09
N CYS A 67 -4.71 7.54 -6.35
CA CYS A 67 -4.68 6.13 -6.73
C CYS A 67 -3.45 5.43 -6.13
N LEU A 68 -2.27 6.05 -6.23
CA LEU A 68 -1.02 5.53 -5.67
C LEU A 68 -1.06 5.41 -4.14
N VAL A 69 -1.61 6.40 -3.43
CA VAL A 69 -1.80 6.36 -1.96
C VAL A 69 -2.54 5.09 -1.56
N VAL A 70 -3.69 4.83 -2.20
CA VAL A 70 -4.55 3.70 -1.84
C VAL A 70 -3.86 2.38 -2.20
N ALA A 71 -3.24 2.30 -3.37
CA ALA A 71 -2.55 1.09 -3.83
C ALA A 71 -1.36 0.74 -2.91
N HIS A 72 -0.51 1.71 -2.62
CA HIS A 72 0.63 1.55 -1.73
C HIS A 72 0.20 1.24 -0.28
N LYS A 73 -0.88 1.85 0.24
CA LYS A 73 -1.45 1.48 1.55
C LYS A 73 -1.75 -0.01 1.62
N TYR A 74 -2.51 -0.53 0.66
CA TYR A 74 -2.93 -1.93 0.69
C TYR A 74 -1.77 -2.89 0.44
N TYR A 75 -0.79 -2.52 -0.38
CA TYR A 75 0.39 -3.34 -0.59
C TYR A 75 1.28 -3.39 0.66
N GLY A 76 1.50 -2.24 1.32
CA GLY A 76 2.17 -2.19 2.62
C GLY A 76 1.48 -3.07 3.66
N HIS A 77 0.15 -2.97 3.78
CA HIS A 77 -0.66 -3.80 4.68
C HIS A 77 -0.59 -5.30 4.33
N PHE A 78 -0.57 -5.62 3.03
CA PHE A 78 -0.41 -7.00 2.57
C PHE A 78 0.93 -7.58 3.01
N TYR A 79 2.02 -6.82 2.85
CA TYR A 79 3.35 -7.25 3.25
C TYR A 79 3.52 -7.45 4.75
N VAL A 80 2.81 -6.73 5.62
CA VAL A 80 2.84 -7.00 7.09
C VAL A 80 1.83 -8.07 7.52
N SER A 81 0.93 -8.51 6.63
CA SER A 81 -0.16 -9.41 6.99
C SER A 81 0.33 -10.80 7.44
N PRO A 82 -0.21 -11.37 8.54
CA PRO A 82 0.09 -12.75 8.93
C PRO A 82 -0.39 -13.79 7.91
N LEU A 83 -1.23 -13.40 6.93
CA LEU A 83 -1.62 -14.23 5.80
C LEU A 83 -0.41 -14.86 5.12
N LEU A 84 0.63 -14.07 4.87
CA LEU A 84 1.81 -14.52 4.13
C LEU A 84 2.60 -15.61 4.86
N THR A 85 2.50 -15.71 6.19
CA THR A 85 3.21 -16.73 6.98
C THR A 85 2.86 -18.15 6.52
N LYS A 86 1.60 -18.40 6.18
CA LYS A 86 1.12 -19.69 5.64
C LYS A 86 1.58 -19.95 4.21
N HIS A 87 2.04 -18.92 3.51
CA HIS A 87 2.47 -18.96 2.12
C HIS A 87 3.97 -18.68 1.95
N LYS A 88 4.76 -18.74 3.03
CA LYS A 88 6.20 -18.49 3.04
C LYS A 88 6.91 -19.19 1.88
N LYS A 89 6.77 -20.52 1.78
CA LYS A 89 7.45 -21.31 0.75
C LYS A 89 7.19 -20.81 -0.67
N PHE A 90 5.97 -20.37 -0.96
CA PHE A 90 5.63 -19.86 -2.28
C PHE A 90 6.37 -18.55 -2.58
N PHE A 91 6.27 -17.56 -1.68
CA PHE A 91 6.86 -16.24 -1.87
C PHE A 91 8.38 -16.19 -1.67
N SER A 92 8.98 -17.17 -0.97
CA SER A 92 10.44 -17.34 -0.93
C SER A 92 10.99 -17.89 -2.26
N LEU A 93 10.23 -18.76 -2.95
CA LEU A 93 10.68 -19.39 -4.19
C LEU A 93 10.38 -18.58 -5.44
N TRP A 94 9.20 -17.97 -5.48
CA TRP A 94 8.67 -17.31 -6.67
C TRP A 94 8.66 -15.79 -6.58
N GLY A 95 8.95 -15.23 -5.40
CA GLY A 95 8.84 -13.79 -5.16
C GLY A 95 7.40 -13.28 -5.21
N PHE A 96 7.28 -11.95 -5.22
CA PHE A 96 6.04 -11.21 -5.43
C PHE A 96 6.00 -10.64 -6.85
N HIS A 97 4.84 -10.16 -7.30
CA HIS A 97 4.78 -9.37 -8.54
C HIS A 97 5.41 -7.99 -8.37
N ASP A 98 5.45 -7.47 -7.14
CA ASP A 98 6.27 -6.29 -6.82
C ASP A 98 7.77 -6.63 -7.01
N PRO A 99 8.45 -5.95 -7.94
CA PRO A 99 9.80 -6.32 -8.35
C PRO A 99 10.80 -6.36 -7.19
N GLY A 100 11.55 -7.46 -7.09
CA GLY A 100 12.54 -7.67 -6.02
C GLY A 100 11.94 -8.10 -4.67
N GLY A 101 10.61 -8.11 -4.55
CA GLY A 101 9.91 -8.60 -3.36
C GLY A 101 10.05 -10.11 -3.20
N THR A 102 10.39 -10.54 -2.00
CA THR A 102 10.46 -11.94 -1.55
C THR A 102 9.85 -12.05 -0.15
N TYR A 103 9.60 -13.28 0.32
CA TYR A 103 9.11 -13.44 1.69
C TYR A 103 10.12 -12.90 2.72
N GLU A 104 11.41 -13.02 2.44
CA GLU A 104 12.50 -12.67 3.33
C GLU A 104 12.67 -11.16 3.50
N ASN A 105 12.44 -10.37 2.45
CA ASN A 105 12.55 -8.91 2.48
C ASN A 105 11.20 -8.17 2.52
N ARG A 106 10.09 -8.91 2.74
CA ARG A 106 8.72 -8.37 2.72
C ARG A 106 8.52 -7.17 3.64
N TYR A 107 9.20 -7.12 4.79
CA TYR A 107 9.02 -6.03 5.74
C TYR A 107 9.75 -4.77 5.28
N GLN A 108 10.89 -4.89 4.60
CA GLN A 108 11.54 -3.77 3.91
C GLN A 108 10.61 -3.20 2.84
N HIS A 109 10.06 -4.05 1.96
CA HIS A 109 9.08 -3.60 0.97
C HIS A 109 7.82 -3.00 1.62
N ALA A 110 7.34 -3.54 2.74
CA ALA A 110 6.24 -2.93 3.48
C ALA A 110 6.55 -1.47 3.84
N THR A 111 7.74 -1.21 4.41
CA THR A 111 8.16 0.15 4.76
C THR A 111 8.21 1.06 3.54
N GLU A 112 8.74 0.58 2.40
CA GLU A 112 8.81 1.37 1.17
C GLU A 112 7.43 1.75 0.63
N HIS A 113 6.49 0.80 0.56
CA HIS A 113 5.12 1.09 0.14
C HIS A 113 4.43 2.05 1.11
N ILE A 114 4.56 1.84 2.42
CA ILE A 114 3.92 2.70 3.42
C ILE A 114 4.48 4.12 3.35
N LEU A 115 5.80 4.28 3.21
CA LEU A 115 6.44 5.58 3.07
C LEU A 115 6.06 6.28 1.75
N LYS A 116 5.93 5.54 0.65
CA LYS A 116 5.36 6.08 -0.61
C LYS A 116 3.95 6.60 -0.39
N ALA A 117 3.08 5.82 0.26
CA ALA A 117 1.71 6.26 0.57
C ALA A 117 1.68 7.51 1.45
N LEU A 118 2.58 7.62 2.44
CA LEU A 118 2.73 8.80 3.30
C LEU A 118 3.31 10.02 2.55
N SER A 119 4.14 9.81 1.53
CA SER A 119 4.80 10.90 0.78
C SER A 119 3.85 11.65 -0.17
N TYR A 120 2.75 11.00 -0.57
CA TYR A 120 1.74 11.64 -1.41
C TYR A 120 0.84 12.52 -0.55
N ASN A 121 1.04 13.83 -0.67
CA ASN A 121 0.16 14.82 -0.06
C ASN A 121 -1.06 15.04 -0.98
N GLY A 122 -2.26 14.72 -0.48
CA GLY A 122 -3.51 15.23 -1.04
C GLY A 122 -3.71 16.71 -0.70
N SER A 123 -4.79 17.30 -1.21
CA SER A 123 -5.21 18.66 -0.81
C SER A 123 -5.61 18.76 0.67
N GLU A 124 -6.04 17.64 1.25
CA GLU A 124 -6.46 17.53 2.64
C GLU A 124 -5.72 16.41 3.36
N VAL A 125 -5.37 16.66 4.63
CA VAL A 125 -4.68 15.67 5.46
C VAL A 125 -5.70 14.65 6.00
N ASN A 126 -5.55 13.40 5.61
CA ASN A 126 -6.36 12.30 6.14
C ASN A 126 -5.67 11.65 7.36
N TYR A 127 -5.99 12.15 8.56
CA TYR A 127 -5.38 11.67 9.80
C TYR A 127 -5.74 10.22 10.16
N ASP A 128 -6.90 9.71 9.74
CA ASP A 128 -7.26 8.31 9.95
C ASP A 128 -6.37 7.39 9.13
N LEU A 129 -6.19 7.72 7.84
CA LEU A 129 -5.26 7.02 6.96
C LEU A 129 -3.82 7.07 7.49
N GLN A 130 -3.34 8.23 7.95
CA GLN A 130 -2.00 8.36 8.53
C GLN A 130 -1.85 7.48 9.77
N THR A 131 -2.86 7.43 10.65
CA THR A 131 -2.85 6.53 11.82
C THR A 131 -2.67 5.08 11.38
N GLN A 132 -3.45 4.61 10.39
CA GLN A 132 -3.34 3.25 9.88
C GLN A 132 -1.97 2.96 9.25
N LEU A 133 -1.44 3.88 8.44
CA LEU A 133 -0.14 3.74 7.77
C LEU A 133 0.99 3.65 8.80
N TYR A 134 1.02 4.54 9.78
CA TYR A 134 2.05 4.51 10.83
C TYR A 134 1.96 3.27 11.73
N MET A 135 0.76 2.74 11.98
CA MET A 135 0.59 1.46 12.69
C MET A 135 1.15 0.27 11.90
N SER A 136 0.92 0.24 10.59
CA SER A 136 1.53 -0.76 9.72
C SER A 136 3.05 -0.60 9.63
N LEU A 137 3.54 0.64 9.66
CA LEU A 137 4.98 0.93 9.67
C LEU A 137 5.63 0.43 10.96
N SER A 138 5.00 0.67 12.11
CA SER A 138 5.42 0.11 13.41
C SER A 138 5.49 -1.42 13.36
N THR A 139 4.50 -2.08 12.76
CA THR A 139 4.51 -3.54 12.58
C THR A 139 5.69 -4.02 11.73
N ALA A 140 6.00 -3.30 10.64
CA ALA A 140 7.14 -3.62 9.80
C ALA A 140 8.47 -3.42 10.54
N TYR A 141 8.66 -2.29 11.23
CA TYR A 141 9.87 -2.01 12.01
C TYR A 141 10.07 -2.97 13.18
N TYR A 142 9.00 -3.39 13.84
CA TYR A 142 9.04 -4.46 14.83
C TYR A 142 9.63 -5.74 14.23
N ALA A 143 9.12 -6.17 13.08
CA ALA A 143 9.59 -7.39 12.42
C ALA A 143 11.04 -7.29 11.91
N LEU A 144 11.51 -6.07 11.61
CA LEU A 144 12.89 -5.78 11.23
C LEU A 144 13.84 -5.60 12.44
N GLY A 145 13.31 -5.57 13.67
CA GLY A 145 14.10 -5.29 14.88
C GLY A 145 14.53 -3.82 15.02
N GLU A 146 13.90 -2.89 14.30
CA GLU A 146 14.24 -1.47 14.28
C GLU A 146 13.47 -0.70 15.36
N LYS A 147 13.84 -0.92 16.62
CA LYS A 147 13.14 -0.38 17.80
C LYS A 147 12.89 1.14 17.75
N ASP A 148 13.90 1.92 17.42
CA ASP A 148 13.78 3.40 17.45
C ASP A 148 12.78 3.90 16.41
N LYS A 149 12.79 3.30 15.21
CA LYS A 149 11.84 3.61 14.14
C LYS A 149 10.44 3.11 14.45
N GLU A 150 10.30 1.96 15.13
CA GLU A 150 9.00 1.50 15.64
C GLU A 150 8.41 2.53 16.62
N CYS A 151 9.21 3.05 17.54
CA CYS A 151 8.77 4.09 18.47
C CYS A 151 8.39 5.39 17.78
N GLU A 152 9.14 5.82 16.77
CA GLU A 152 8.80 6.99 15.95
C GLU A 152 7.48 6.79 15.21
N ALA A 153 7.29 5.63 14.57
CA ALA A 153 6.04 5.30 13.89
C ALA A 153 4.85 5.32 14.85
N LEU A 154 4.97 4.73 16.05
CA LEU A 154 3.93 4.77 17.07
C LEU A 154 3.63 6.20 17.57
N ALA A 155 4.65 7.05 17.72
CA ALA A 155 4.47 8.45 18.10
C ALA A 155 3.71 9.24 17.02
N ASN A 156 4.05 9.01 15.74
CA ASN A 156 3.35 9.64 14.62
C ASN A 156 1.92 9.12 14.47
N ALA A 157 1.67 7.83 14.70
CA ALA A 157 0.32 7.26 14.74
C ALA A 157 -0.52 7.92 15.84
N LEU A 158 0.04 8.09 17.05
CA LEU A 158 -0.65 8.75 18.15
C LEU A 158 -0.96 10.21 17.83
N LEU A 159 0.01 10.93 17.25
CA LEU A 159 -0.18 12.33 16.84
C LEU A 159 -1.31 12.46 15.82
N ALA A 160 -1.31 11.65 14.76
CA ALA A 160 -2.36 11.66 13.75
C ALA A 160 -3.73 11.38 14.41
N ARG A 161 -3.80 10.39 15.29
CA ARG A 161 -5.04 10.05 16.00
C ARG A 161 -5.56 11.18 16.89
N THR A 162 -4.66 11.87 17.61
CA THR A 162 -5.02 13.05 18.41
C THR A 162 -5.47 14.23 17.54
N LYS A 163 -4.87 14.43 16.37
CA LYS A 163 -5.32 15.45 15.41
C LYS A 163 -6.70 15.14 14.82
N LEU A 164 -7.04 13.85 14.67
CA LEU A 164 -8.36 13.42 14.23
C LEU A 164 -9.44 13.64 15.30
N TYR A 165 -9.09 13.50 16.58
CA TYR A 165 -10.00 13.67 17.73
C TYR A 165 -9.43 14.63 18.77
N PRO A 166 -9.32 15.94 18.46
CA PRO A 166 -8.65 16.92 19.32
C PRO A 166 -9.35 17.13 20.66
N GLU A 167 -10.65 16.88 20.72
CA GLU A 167 -11.46 17.01 21.94
C GLU A 167 -11.48 15.72 22.79
N GLY A 168 -10.71 14.69 22.40
CA GLY A 168 -10.72 13.39 23.08
C GLY A 168 -12.01 12.58 22.85
N ASN A 169 -12.82 12.97 21.87
CA ASN A 169 -14.06 12.31 21.46
C ASN A 169 -13.83 11.13 20.49
N GLU A 170 -12.72 10.41 20.68
CA GLU A 170 -12.37 9.24 19.87
C GLU A 170 -13.50 8.18 19.95
N PRO A 171 -13.85 7.47 18.86
CA PRO A 171 -14.83 6.41 18.93
C PRO A 171 -14.30 5.23 19.74
N ILE A 172 -15.24 4.47 20.35
CA ILE A 172 -14.90 3.19 20.93
C ILE A 172 -14.72 2.18 19.80
N GLU A 173 -13.58 1.50 19.79
CA GLU A 173 -13.23 0.44 18.86
C GLU A 173 -12.87 -0.82 19.64
N HIS A 174 -13.42 -1.97 19.26
CA HIS A 174 -13.06 -3.25 19.88
C HIS A 174 -11.72 -3.73 19.32
N LEU A 175 -10.66 -3.42 20.05
CA LEU A 175 -9.28 -3.73 19.69
C LEU A 175 -8.73 -4.88 20.55
N PRO A 176 -7.59 -5.49 20.17
CA PRO A 176 -6.95 -6.53 20.97
C PRO A 176 -6.67 -6.09 22.41
N PHE A 177 -6.54 -7.05 23.32
CA PHE A 177 -6.20 -6.80 24.73
C PHE A 177 -7.21 -5.96 25.53
N ASN A 178 -8.48 -5.96 25.11
CA ASN A 178 -9.59 -5.23 25.76
C ASN A 178 -9.36 -3.71 25.86
N VAL A 179 -8.58 -3.13 24.95
CA VAL A 179 -8.49 -1.68 24.81
C VAL A 179 -9.64 -1.20 23.93
N ASN A 180 -10.21 -0.04 24.26
CA ASN A 180 -11.44 0.45 23.64
C ASN A 180 -11.19 1.63 22.70
N ARG A 181 -9.95 2.10 22.58
CA ARG A 181 -9.58 3.26 21.76
C ARG A 181 -8.27 2.98 21.06
N MET A 182 -8.12 3.46 19.82
CA MET A 182 -6.86 3.31 19.07
C MET A 182 -5.71 4.03 19.80
N SER A 183 -5.96 5.19 20.40
CA SER A 183 -4.93 5.87 21.20
C SER A 183 -4.46 5.07 22.42
N GLU A 184 -5.34 4.28 23.05
CA GLU A 184 -4.97 3.37 24.14
C GLU A 184 -4.14 2.19 23.62
N PHE A 185 -4.55 1.62 22.47
CA PHE A 185 -3.79 0.57 21.80
C PHE A 185 -2.37 1.04 21.43
N ILE A 186 -2.23 2.22 20.83
CA ILE A 186 -0.92 2.78 20.47
C ILE A 186 -0.04 2.97 21.71
N LYS A 187 -0.60 3.50 22.81
CA LYS A 187 0.14 3.65 24.08
C LYS A 187 0.56 2.30 24.69
N HIS A 188 -0.30 1.28 24.56
CA HIS A 188 0.05 -0.07 24.96
C HIS A 188 1.25 -0.59 24.17
N GLU A 189 1.24 -0.43 22.85
CA GLU A 189 2.36 -0.80 21.98
C GLU A 189 3.64 -0.03 22.31
N GLN A 190 3.55 1.29 22.54
CA GLN A 190 4.72 2.09 23.00
C GLN A 190 5.33 1.55 24.30
N LYS A 191 4.48 1.13 25.25
CA LYS A 191 4.93 0.50 26.50
C LYS A 191 5.57 -0.87 26.25
N ARG A 192 5.00 -1.70 25.37
CA ARG A 192 5.54 -3.02 25.00
C ARG A 192 6.96 -2.89 24.43
N VAL A 193 7.17 -1.91 23.55
CA VAL A 193 8.46 -1.66 22.90
C VAL A 193 9.47 -1.02 23.88
N GLY A 194 8.96 -0.33 24.90
CA GLY A 194 9.78 0.46 25.83
C GLY A 194 10.26 1.74 25.18
N CYS A 195 9.36 2.45 24.51
CA CYS A 195 9.63 3.77 23.94
C CYS A 195 9.81 4.79 25.06
N ALA A 196 10.89 5.56 25.01
CA ALA A 196 11.00 6.80 25.77
C ALA A 196 9.92 7.80 25.28
N LYS A 197 9.76 8.95 25.92
CA LYS A 197 8.99 10.05 25.34
C LYS A 197 9.66 10.50 24.03
N VAL A 198 9.30 9.89 22.91
CA VAL A 198 9.71 10.27 21.56
C VAL A 198 8.74 11.34 21.07
N LEU A 199 9.27 12.49 20.67
CA LEU A 199 8.46 13.54 20.05
C LEU A 199 8.19 13.13 18.59
N PRO A 200 6.96 13.26 18.09
CA PRO A 200 6.63 12.95 16.70
C PRO A 200 7.40 13.85 15.73
N VAL A 201 7.67 13.35 14.53
CA VAL A 201 8.29 14.14 13.47
C VAL A 201 7.28 15.17 12.96
N LYS A 202 7.74 16.42 12.81
CA LYS A 202 6.91 17.57 12.41
C LYS A 202 6.50 17.50 10.94
#